data_AF-X1SAG4-F1
#
_entry.id   AF-X1SAG4-F1
#
_cell.length_a   1.000
_cell.length_b   1.000
_cell.length_c   1.000
_cell.angle_alpha   90.00
_cell.angle_beta   90.00
_cell.angle_gamma   90.00
#
_symmetry.space_group_name_H-M   'P 1'
#
loop_
_entity.id
_entity.type
_entity.pdbx_description
1 polymer ?
#
loop_
_entity_poly.entity_id
_entity_poly.type
_entity_poly.pdbx_seq_one_letter_code
_entity_poly.pdbx_strand_id
1 'polypeptide(L)'
;MKTDVDTCLKDIADWYIKNRREITPPELRPILEKHCESEAEVEKFLKFLETEPGQLRFKTLLRERKEEYGTCYEDAWRFLIKQEEGELVHGTVWSEGGERTVKHAWVELPTGYVWEPQTGDYYPAMLFQQLFIPLDEHRYTVEEAAIMAARTGNHGPWTEEEKIQVLSREHHSMGLTPEQTESLLEEGIVV
;
A
#
# COMPACT_ATOMS: atom_id res chain seq x y z
N MET A 1 24.45 -16.73 -22.39
CA MET A 1 23.96 -16.26 -21.08
C MET A 1 22.79 -17.15 -20.75
N LYS A 2 22.94 -18.08 -19.80
CA LYS A 2 21.85 -18.96 -19.36
C LYS A 2 21.13 -18.42 -18.11
N THR A 3 21.59 -17.29 -17.58
CA THR A 3 20.85 -16.51 -16.58
C THR A 3 19.57 -15.98 -17.22
N ASP A 4 18.45 -16.54 -16.79
CA ASP A 4 17.14 -15.95 -17.05
C ASP A 4 17.00 -14.71 -16.17
N VAL A 5 17.34 -13.56 -16.76
CA VAL A 5 17.31 -12.26 -16.08
C VAL A 5 15.91 -11.98 -15.52
N ASP A 6 14.84 -12.38 -16.22
CA ASP A 6 13.48 -12.17 -15.73
C ASP A 6 13.16 -13.00 -14.50
N THR A 7 13.53 -14.28 -14.49
CA THR A 7 13.32 -15.13 -13.32
C THR A 7 14.13 -14.63 -12.11
N CYS A 8 15.36 -14.16 -12.32
CA CYS A 8 16.15 -13.58 -11.24
C CYS A 8 15.52 -12.28 -10.70
N LEU A 9 15.10 -11.36 -11.56
CA LEU A 9 14.42 -10.13 -11.15
C LEU A 9 13.09 -10.41 -10.43
N LYS A 10 12.35 -11.44 -10.85
CA LYS A 10 11.12 -11.89 -10.20
C LYS A 10 11.36 -12.37 -8.77
N ASP A 11 12.39 -13.20 -8.56
CA ASP A 11 12.74 -13.67 -7.21
C ASP A 11 13.18 -12.50 -6.30
N ILE A 12 13.89 -11.52 -6.85
CA ILE A 12 14.25 -10.29 -6.13
C ILE A 12 12.98 -9.50 -5.78
N ALA A 13 12.08 -9.29 -6.75
CA ALA A 13 10.81 -8.57 -6.51
C ALA A 13 9.95 -9.27 -5.46
N ASP A 14 9.88 -10.60 -5.48
CA ASP A 14 9.17 -11.40 -4.47
C ASP A 14 9.78 -11.25 -3.09
N TRP A 15 11.11 -11.22 -3.01
CA TRP A 15 11.79 -10.93 -1.77
C TRP A 15 11.40 -9.54 -1.25
N TYR A 16 11.38 -8.51 -2.11
CA TYR A 16 10.99 -7.15 -1.72
C TYR A 16 9.55 -7.09 -1.22
N ILE A 17 8.62 -7.73 -1.93
CA ILE A 17 7.21 -7.79 -1.53
C ILE A 17 7.08 -8.48 -0.18
N LYS A 18 7.76 -9.61 0.02
CA LYS A 18 7.67 -10.35 1.28
C LYS A 18 8.28 -9.60 2.48
N ASN A 19 9.40 -8.91 2.28
CA ASN A 19 10.17 -8.32 3.38
C ASN A 19 9.90 -6.84 3.62
N ARG A 20 9.29 -6.13 2.65
CA ARG A 20 8.88 -4.72 2.76
C ARG A 20 10.01 -3.75 3.15
N ARG A 21 11.24 -4.04 2.71
CA ARG A 21 12.41 -3.19 2.95
C ARG A 21 13.45 -3.37 1.86
N GLU A 22 14.48 -2.52 1.90
CA GLU A 22 15.65 -2.65 1.04
C GLU A 22 16.39 -3.96 1.29
N ILE A 23 16.78 -4.60 0.19
CA ILE A 23 17.61 -5.81 0.23
C ILE A 23 19.05 -5.43 0.50
N THR A 24 19.65 -6.06 1.50
CA THR A 24 21.08 -5.84 1.78
C THR A 24 21.94 -6.69 0.85
N PRO A 25 23.19 -6.31 0.55
CA PRO A 25 24.07 -7.12 -0.31
C PRO A 25 24.22 -8.59 0.14
N PRO A 26 24.31 -8.92 1.45
CA PRO A 26 24.34 -10.30 1.91
C PRO A 26 23.05 -11.10 1.64
N GLU A 27 21.90 -10.44 1.53
CA GLU A 27 20.61 -11.08 1.27
C GLU A 27 20.31 -11.20 -0.22
N LEU A 28 20.83 -10.26 -1.02
CA LEU A 28 20.74 -10.30 -2.47
C LEU A 28 21.57 -11.45 -3.05
N ARG A 29 22.76 -11.69 -2.49
CA ARG A 29 23.70 -12.67 -3.03
C ARG A 29 23.12 -14.10 -3.16
N PRO A 30 22.47 -14.70 -2.14
CA PRO A 30 21.84 -16.00 -2.26
C PRO A 30 20.77 -16.10 -3.37
N ILE A 31 20.08 -14.99 -3.65
CA ILE A 31 19.09 -14.94 -4.74
C ILE A 31 19.80 -15.01 -6.09
N LEU A 32 20.90 -14.25 -6.24
CA LEU A 32 21.69 -14.26 -7.48
C LEU A 32 22.36 -15.62 -7.71
N GLU A 33 22.91 -16.24 -6.67
CA GLU A 33 23.56 -17.57 -6.75
C GLU A 33 22.60 -18.69 -7.19
N LYS A 34 21.28 -18.52 -7.04
CA LYS A 34 20.28 -19.45 -7.58
C LYS A 34 20.19 -19.40 -9.12
N HIS A 35 20.51 -18.26 -9.73
CA HIS A 35 20.28 -17.97 -11.15
C HIS A 35 21.57 -17.73 -11.95
N CYS A 36 22.67 -17.44 -11.28
CA CYS A 36 23.99 -17.22 -11.87
C CYS A 36 24.87 -18.46 -11.67
N GLU A 37 25.52 -18.92 -12.72
CA GLU A 37 26.37 -20.12 -12.69
C GLU A 37 27.80 -19.82 -12.19
N SER A 38 28.15 -18.54 -12.04
CA SER A 38 29.48 -18.09 -11.60
C SER A 38 29.48 -16.71 -10.96
N GLU A 39 30.52 -16.42 -10.16
CA GLU A 39 30.75 -15.08 -9.57
C GLU A 39 30.81 -13.97 -10.64
N ALA A 40 31.36 -14.26 -11.82
CA ALA A 40 31.42 -13.29 -12.92
C ALA A 40 30.03 -12.94 -13.45
N GLU A 41 29.10 -13.90 -13.48
CA GLU A 41 27.69 -13.63 -13.83
C GLU A 41 26.97 -12.83 -12.75
N VAL A 42 27.23 -13.13 -11.47
CA VAL A 42 26.71 -12.35 -10.33
C VAL A 42 27.16 -10.90 -10.44
N GLU A 43 28.46 -10.65 -10.64
CA GLU A 43 29.00 -9.29 -10.77
C GLU A 43 28.41 -8.56 -11.98
N LYS A 44 28.24 -9.25 -13.11
CA LYS A 44 27.60 -8.69 -14.30
C LYS A 44 26.14 -8.32 -14.04
N PHE A 45 25.41 -9.14 -13.29
CA PHE A 45 24.02 -8.87 -12.93
C PHE A 45 23.90 -7.68 -11.97
N LEU A 46 24.77 -7.59 -10.96
CA LEU A 46 24.82 -6.44 -10.05
C LEU A 46 25.08 -5.14 -10.82
N LYS A 47 26.08 -5.15 -11.71
CA LYS A 47 26.34 -4.01 -12.61
C LYS A 47 25.14 -3.66 -13.48
N PHE A 48 24.40 -4.66 -13.95
CA PHE A 48 23.15 -4.44 -14.70
C PHE A 48 22.09 -3.74 -13.84
N LEU A 49 21.86 -4.17 -12.60
CA LEU A 49 20.92 -3.53 -11.67
C LEU A 49 21.28 -2.06 -11.38
N GLU A 50 22.55 -1.71 -11.43
CA GLU A 50 23.02 -0.33 -11.26
C GLU A 50 22.79 0.55 -12.49
N THR A 51 22.53 -0.04 -13.66
CA THR A 51 22.24 0.73 -14.89
C THR A 51 20.79 1.19 -14.94
N GLU A 52 20.55 2.34 -15.59
CA GLU A 52 19.19 2.85 -15.86
C GLU A 52 18.24 1.81 -16.47
N PRO A 53 18.62 1.05 -17.53
CA PRO A 53 17.75 -0.01 -18.06
C PRO A 53 17.44 -1.12 -17.04
N GLY A 54 18.41 -1.47 -16.18
CA GLY A 54 18.20 -2.49 -15.15
C GLY A 54 17.27 -2.01 -14.04
N GLN A 55 17.45 -0.78 -13.57
CA GLN A 55 16.57 -0.14 -12.59
C GLN A 55 15.15 0.00 -13.13
N LEU A 56 14.99 0.46 -14.38
CA LEU A 56 13.68 0.60 -15.01
C LEU A 56 12.98 -0.75 -15.13
N ARG A 57 13.69 -1.79 -15.62
CA ARG A 57 13.12 -3.13 -15.74
C ARG A 57 12.72 -3.70 -14.38
N PHE A 58 13.55 -3.49 -13.35
CA PHE A 58 13.22 -3.92 -12.00
C PHE A 58 12.01 -3.17 -11.43
N LYS A 59 11.91 -1.84 -11.63
CA LYS A 59 10.76 -1.03 -11.20
C LYS A 59 9.48 -1.51 -11.88
N THR A 60 9.51 -1.75 -13.20
CA THR A 60 8.36 -2.29 -13.95
C THR A 60 7.92 -3.64 -13.41
N LEU A 61 8.85 -4.59 -13.22
CA LEU A 61 8.53 -5.90 -12.68
C LEU A 61 7.99 -5.82 -11.25
N LEU A 62 8.59 -5.00 -10.38
CA LEU A 62 8.12 -4.82 -9.00
C LEU A 62 6.68 -4.30 -8.97
N ARG A 63 6.33 -3.37 -9.86
CA ARG A 63 4.97 -2.86 -10.02
C ARG A 63 3.99 -3.95 -10.44
N GLU A 64 4.34 -4.73 -11.46
CA GLU A 64 3.53 -5.87 -11.93
C GLU A 64 3.29 -6.88 -10.80
N ARG A 65 4.35 -7.25 -10.07
CA ARG A 65 4.22 -8.16 -8.92
C ARG A 65 3.34 -7.55 -7.82
N LYS A 66 3.49 -6.27 -7.48
CA LYS A 66 2.61 -5.61 -6.48
C LYS A 66 1.13 -5.69 -6.86
N GLU A 67 0.82 -5.54 -8.15
CA GLU A 67 -0.55 -5.70 -8.67
C GLU A 67 -1.06 -7.14 -8.47
N GLU A 68 -0.24 -8.14 -8.82
CA GLU A 68 -0.58 -9.55 -8.63
C GLU A 68 -0.85 -9.91 -7.16
N TYR A 69 -0.06 -9.35 -6.24
CA TYR A 69 -0.20 -9.56 -4.80
C TYR A 69 -1.26 -8.67 -4.15
N GLY A 70 -1.81 -7.68 -4.85
CA GLY A 70 -2.81 -6.75 -4.31
C GLY A 70 -2.29 -5.90 -3.14
N THR A 71 -1.01 -5.49 -3.16
CA THR A 71 -0.38 -4.83 -2.00
C THR A 71 -0.81 -3.38 -1.81
N CYS A 72 -1.53 -2.79 -2.77
CA CYS A 72 -1.93 -1.38 -2.75
C CYS A 72 -2.66 -0.97 -1.47
N TYR A 73 -3.58 -1.81 -0.96
CA TYR A 73 -4.32 -1.55 0.28
C TYR A 73 -3.39 -1.41 1.49
N GLU A 74 -2.50 -2.39 1.65
CA GLU A 74 -1.56 -2.43 2.78
C GLU A 74 -0.50 -1.33 2.66
N ASP A 75 0.01 -1.08 1.45
CA ASP A 75 1.02 -0.06 1.21
C ASP A 75 0.45 1.36 1.39
N ALA A 76 -0.78 1.63 0.91
CA ALA A 76 -1.49 2.89 1.13
C ALA A 76 -1.77 3.13 2.62
N TRP A 77 -2.26 2.11 3.32
CA TRP A 77 -2.46 2.20 4.77
C TRP A 77 -1.16 2.50 5.51
N ARG A 78 -0.07 1.77 5.23
CA ARG A 78 1.23 2.00 5.87
C ARG A 78 1.75 3.41 5.64
N PHE A 79 1.59 3.91 4.42
CA PHE A 79 1.97 5.27 4.08
C PHE A 79 1.18 6.29 4.89
N LEU A 80 -0.16 6.16 4.91
CA LEU A 80 -1.05 7.04 5.66
C LEU A 80 -0.66 7.10 7.15
N ILE A 81 -0.52 5.94 7.80
CA ILE A 81 -0.17 5.86 9.22
C ILE A 81 1.19 6.49 9.51
N LYS A 82 2.15 6.35 8.58
CA LYS A 82 3.48 6.96 8.72
C LYS A 82 3.46 8.47 8.53
N GLN A 83 2.66 8.99 7.59
CA GLN A 83 2.56 10.43 7.37
C GLN A 83 1.72 11.13 8.44
N GLU A 84 0.81 10.39 9.09
CA GLU A 84 -0.14 10.94 10.07
C GLU A 84 -1.06 12.04 9.50
N GLU A 85 -1.14 12.14 8.17
CA GLU A 85 -1.97 13.12 7.45
C GLU A 85 -2.53 12.55 6.13
N GLY A 86 -3.65 13.13 5.69
CA GLY A 86 -4.35 12.74 4.47
C GLY A 86 -5.52 11.81 4.68
N GLU A 87 -6.04 11.28 3.58
CA GLU A 87 -7.14 10.32 3.54
C GLU A 87 -6.73 9.09 2.74
N LEU A 88 -6.99 7.91 3.30
CA LEU A 88 -6.91 6.65 2.55
C LEU A 88 -8.17 6.52 1.71
N VAL A 89 -8.00 6.30 0.42
CA VAL A 89 -9.08 6.12 -0.53
C VAL A 89 -9.05 4.69 -1.06
N HIS A 90 -10.18 4.00 -0.99
CA HIS A 90 -10.44 2.75 -1.67
C HIS A 90 -11.36 3.02 -2.86
N GLY A 91 -11.06 2.42 -4.00
CA GLY A 91 -11.89 2.57 -5.18
C GLY A 91 -11.36 1.77 -6.36
N THR A 92 -11.55 2.31 -7.56
CA THR A 92 -11.02 1.72 -8.79
C THR A 92 -10.21 2.72 -9.60
N VAL A 93 -9.23 2.21 -10.34
CA VAL A 93 -8.44 2.97 -11.31
C VAL A 93 -8.39 2.21 -12.63
N TRP A 94 -8.14 2.92 -13.73
CA TRP A 94 -7.73 2.31 -14.99
C TRP A 94 -6.28 1.82 -14.87
N SER A 95 -6.04 0.57 -15.27
CA SER A 95 -4.69 0.03 -15.31
C SER A 95 -3.82 0.85 -16.27
N GLU A 96 -2.52 0.92 -16.02
CA GLU A 96 -1.58 1.55 -16.95
C GLU A 96 -1.65 0.84 -18.32
N GLY A 97 -1.94 1.60 -19.38
CA GLY A 97 -2.27 1.06 -20.72
C GLY A 97 -3.78 1.05 -21.04
N GLY A 98 -4.63 1.29 -20.03
CA GLY A 98 -6.05 1.56 -20.18
C GLY A 98 -6.90 0.36 -20.62
N GLU A 99 -6.45 -0.86 -20.35
CA GLU A 99 -7.14 -2.06 -20.84
C GLU A 99 -8.28 -2.52 -19.92
N ARG A 100 -8.22 -2.21 -18.62
CA ARG A 100 -9.23 -2.62 -17.63
C ARG A 100 -9.27 -1.70 -16.41
N THR A 101 -10.39 -1.70 -15.72
CA THR A 101 -10.50 -1.14 -14.36
C THR A 101 -10.02 -2.17 -13.34
N VAL A 102 -9.28 -1.72 -12.33
CA VAL A 102 -8.76 -2.53 -11.24
C VAL A 102 -9.13 -1.91 -9.91
N LYS A 103 -9.44 -2.77 -8.92
CA LYS A 103 -9.63 -2.33 -7.54
C LYS A 103 -8.30 -1.86 -6.97
N HIS A 104 -8.32 -0.73 -6.28
CA HIS A 104 -7.10 -0.03 -5.90
C HIS A 104 -7.29 0.79 -4.62
N ALA A 105 -6.17 1.17 -4.01
CA ALA A 105 -6.13 2.05 -2.86
C ALA A 105 -4.99 3.07 -3.01
N TRP A 106 -5.22 4.31 -2.62
CA TRP A 106 -4.25 5.39 -2.69
C TRP A 106 -4.43 6.33 -1.50
N VAL A 107 -3.51 7.28 -1.33
CA VAL A 107 -3.61 8.30 -0.26
C VAL A 107 -3.69 9.68 -0.88
N GLU A 108 -4.72 10.44 -0.51
CA GLU A 108 -4.86 11.85 -0.86
C GLU A 108 -4.34 12.73 0.27
N LEU A 109 -3.38 13.58 -0.04
CA LEU A 109 -2.77 14.50 0.91
C LEU A 109 -3.47 15.86 0.90
N PRO A 110 -3.49 16.58 2.04
CA PRO A 110 -4.08 17.93 2.12
C PRO A 110 -3.41 18.95 1.18
N THR A 111 -2.19 18.65 0.73
CA THR A 111 -1.41 19.44 -0.23
C THR A 111 -1.95 19.39 -1.67
N GLY A 112 -2.94 18.54 -1.94
CA GLY A 112 -3.49 18.31 -3.29
C GLY A 112 -2.68 17.30 -4.12
N TYR A 113 -1.81 16.54 -3.46
CA TYR A 113 -1.08 15.41 -4.06
C TYR A 113 -1.72 14.08 -3.68
N VAL A 114 -1.62 13.11 -4.59
CA VAL A 114 -1.96 11.71 -4.41
C VAL A 114 -0.66 10.93 -4.31
N TRP A 115 -0.52 10.09 -3.29
CA TRP A 115 0.51 9.07 -3.24
C TRP A 115 -0.05 7.74 -3.75
N GLU A 116 0.57 7.19 -4.80
CA GLU A 116 0.13 5.96 -5.45
C GLU A 116 1.07 4.80 -5.07
N PRO A 117 0.57 3.74 -4.40
CA PRO A 117 1.41 2.71 -3.79
C PRO A 117 2.15 1.77 -4.76
N GLN A 118 1.62 1.52 -5.96
CA GLN A 118 2.23 0.57 -6.90
C GLN A 118 3.51 1.14 -7.52
N THR A 119 3.49 2.41 -7.91
CA THR A 119 4.61 3.19 -8.43
C THR A 119 5.49 3.74 -7.30
N GLY A 120 4.89 4.04 -6.14
CA GLY A 120 5.53 4.72 -5.01
C GLY A 120 5.72 6.22 -5.24
N ASP A 121 5.12 6.77 -6.31
CA ASP A 121 5.31 8.14 -6.75
C ASP A 121 4.18 9.06 -6.26
N TYR A 122 4.46 10.37 -6.25
CA TYR A 122 3.47 11.41 -5.95
C TYR A 122 2.96 12.04 -7.24
N TYR A 123 1.64 12.20 -7.33
CA TYR A 123 0.98 12.84 -8.46
C TYR A 123 0.17 14.04 -7.96
N PRO A 124 0.22 15.21 -8.62
CA PRO A 124 -0.83 16.20 -8.43
C PRO A 124 -2.19 15.56 -8.71
N ALA A 125 -3.22 15.84 -7.89
CA ALA A 125 -4.52 15.18 -7.99
C ALA A 125 -5.12 15.26 -9.41
N MET A 126 -4.95 16.40 -10.10
CA MET A 126 -5.38 16.55 -11.50
C MET A 126 -4.66 15.58 -12.46
N LEU A 127 -3.36 15.38 -12.28
CA LEU A 127 -2.60 14.45 -13.12
C LEU A 127 -2.99 13.00 -12.80
N PHE A 128 -3.19 12.68 -11.52
CA PHE A 128 -3.71 11.37 -11.11
C PHE A 128 -5.05 11.08 -11.77
N GLN A 129 -5.97 12.05 -11.78
CA GLN A 129 -7.27 11.91 -12.46
C GLN A 129 -7.15 11.62 -13.95
N GLN A 130 -6.21 12.28 -14.63
CA GLN A 130 -6.00 12.12 -16.07
C GLN A 130 -5.35 10.78 -16.44
N LEU A 131 -4.40 10.31 -15.62
CA LEU A 131 -3.64 9.10 -15.90
C LEU A 131 -4.39 7.84 -15.49
N PHE A 132 -5.06 7.87 -14.34
CA PHE A 132 -5.62 6.68 -13.70
C PHE A 132 -7.14 6.65 -13.69
N ILE A 133 -7.81 7.77 -14.01
CA ILE A 133 -9.29 7.88 -14.05
C ILE A 133 -9.91 7.21 -12.81
N PRO A 134 -9.52 7.65 -11.58
CA PRO A 134 -9.98 7.05 -10.35
C PRO A 134 -11.48 7.24 -10.20
N LEU A 135 -12.11 6.23 -9.59
CA LEU A 135 -13.45 6.29 -9.05
C LEU A 135 -13.38 5.94 -7.57
N ASP A 136 -13.64 6.94 -6.74
CA ASP A 136 -13.65 6.84 -5.29
C ASP A 136 -14.88 6.06 -4.82
N GLU A 137 -14.68 5.06 -3.98
CA GLU A 137 -15.77 4.29 -3.37
C GLU A 137 -15.86 4.61 -1.88
N HIS A 138 -14.74 4.57 -1.16
CA HIS A 138 -14.68 4.83 0.28
C HIS A 138 -13.46 5.65 0.66
N ARG A 139 -13.63 6.55 1.63
CA ARG A 139 -12.57 7.39 2.21
C ARG A 139 -12.48 7.15 3.71
N TYR A 140 -11.26 7.22 4.23
CA TYR A 140 -10.94 7.03 5.64
C TYR A 140 -9.91 8.06 6.08
N THR A 141 -10.19 8.76 7.18
CA THR A 141 -9.17 9.48 7.93
C THR A 141 -8.10 8.53 8.47
N VAL A 142 -6.98 9.08 8.93
CA VAL A 142 -5.89 8.32 9.57
C VAL A 142 -6.42 7.44 10.71
N GLU A 143 -7.27 8.00 11.57
CA GLU A 143 -7.85 7.29 12.72
C GLU A 143 -8.83 6.19 12.28
N GLU A 144 -9.76 6.49 11.38
CA GLU A 144 -10.70 5.50 10.84
C GLU A 144 -9.94 4.33 10.19
N ALA A 145 -8.93 4.62 9.36
CA ALA A 145 -8.12 3.60 8.71
C ALA A 145 -7.36 2.72 9.72
N ALA A 146 -6.83 3.31 10.81
CA ALA A 146 -6.18 2.56 11.87
C ALA A 146 -7.16 1.63 12.60
N ILE A 147 -8.34 2.12 12.95
CA ILE A 147 -9.40 1.34 13.61
C ILE A 147 -9.90 0.21 12.70
N MET A 148 -10.16 0.51 11.42
CA MET A 148 -10.60 -0.46 10.43
C MET A 148 -9.60 -1.61 10.30
N ALA A 149 -8.31 -1.30 10.12
CA ALA A 149 -7.28 -2.32 10.00
C ALA A 149 -7.14 -3.17 11.27
N ALA A 150 -7.14 -2.54 12.44
CA ALA A 150 -7.02 -3.23 13.72
C ALA A 150 -8.21 -4.18 14.00
N ARG A 151 -9.43 -3.77 13.65
CA ARG A 151 -10.66 -4.54 13.95
C ARG A 151 -11.01 -5.58 12.90
N THR A 152 -10.68 -5.36 11.64
CA THR A 152 -10.98 -6.31 10.54
C THR A 152 -9.84 -7.29 10.27
N GLY A 153 -8.61 -6.98 10.71
CA GLY A 153 -7.43 -7.81 10.50
C GLY A 153 -6.92 -7.82 9.05
N ASN A 154 -7.39 -6.90 8.20
CA ASN A 154 -6.91 -6.69 6.83
C ASN A 154 -6.90 -5.18 6.52
N HIS A 155 -6.36 -4.76 5.37
CA HIS A 155 -6.23 -3.35 4.99
C HIS A 155 -7.25 -2.90 3.94
N GLY A 156 -8.25 -3.74 3.67
CA GLY A 156 -9.27 -3.52 2.66
C GLY A 156 -9.19 -4.48 1.46
N PRO A 157 -10.08 -4.29 0.46
CA PRO A 157 -11.15 -3.29 0.48
C PRO A 157 -12.20 -3.64 1.54
N TRP A 158 -12.64 -2.62 2.29
CA TRP A 158 -13.73 -2.76 3.25
C TRP A 158 -15.04 -2.30 2.61
N THR A 159 -16.14 -2.97 2.91
CA THR A 159 -17.46 -2.53 2.45
C THR A 159 -18.00 -1.39 3.32
N GLU A 160 -19.03 -0.69 2.83
CA GLU A 160 -19.71 0.33 3.63
C GLU A 160 -20.33 -0.25 4.90
N GLU A 161 -20.88 -1.47 4.82
CA GLU A 161 -21.44 -2.17 5.99
C GLU A 161 -20.37 -2.48 7.03
N GLU A 162 -19.19 -2.94 6.59
CA GLU A 162 -18.05 -3.15 7.49
C GLU A 162 -17.60 -1.83 8.12
N LYS A 163 -17.50 -0.76 7.33
CA LYS A 163 -17.16 0.59 7.82
C LYS A 163 -18.14 1.04 8.90
N ILE A 164 -19.45 0.97 8.63
CA ILE A 164 -20.50 1.33 9.58
C ILE A 164 -20.41 0.47 10.84
N GLN A 165 -20.33 -0.85 10.70
CA GLN A 165 -20.30 -1.77 11.84
C GLN A 165 -19.07 -1.55 12.74
N VAL A 166 -17.92 -1.29 12.13
CA VAL A 166 -16.65 -1.14 12.85
C VAL A 166 -16.55 0.23 13.51
N LEU A 167 -16.92 1.32 12.82
CA LEU A 167 -16.80 2.68 13.36
C LEU A 167 -17.95 3.05 14.29
N SER A 168 -19.17 2.52 14.09
CA SER A 168 -20.30 2.77 15.01
C SER A 168 -20.10 2.15 16.40
N ARG A 169 -19.24 1.13 16.54
CA ARG A 169 -18.87 0.55 17.85
C ARG A 169 -18.12 1.52 18.76
N GLU A 170 -17.60 2.63 18.24
CA GLU A 170 -17.01 3.70 19.06
C GLU A 170 -18.06 4.44 19.89
N HIS A 171 -19.28 4.60 19.36
CA HIS A 171 -20.40 5.16 20.13
C HIS A 171 -20.87 4.25 21.27
N HIS A 172 -20.46 2.98 21.29
CA HIS A 172 -20.75 2.06 22.40
C HIS A 172 -19.55 1.80 23.32
N SER A 173 -18.35 2.30 23.00
CA SER A 173 -17.15 2.07 23.82
C SER A 173 -16.72 3.26 24.69
N MET A 174 -17.49 4.35 24.75
CA MET A 174 -17.56 5.15 25.97
C MET A 174 -18.40 4.35 26.98
N GLY A 175 -17.77 3.37 27.62
CA GLY A 175 -18.36 2.45 28.58
C GLY A 175 -18.87 3.16 29.83
N LEU A 176 -19.98 3.87 29.70
CA LEU A 176 -20.81 4.28 30.81
C LEU A 176 -22.04 3.37 30.79
N THR A 177 -22.27 2.67 31.90
CA THR A 177 -23.59 2.08 32.15
C THR A 177 -24.63 3.21 32.24
N PRO A 178 -25.93 2.93 32.01
CA PRO A 178 -26.98 3.94 32.17
C PRO A 178 -26.91 4.70 33.50
N GLU A 179 -26.50 4.03 34.57
CA GLU A 179 -26.30 4.59 35.92
C GLU A 179 -25.09 5.55 35.98
N GLN A 180 -24.02 5.28 35.24
CA GLN A 180 -22.85 6.16 35.16
C GLN A 180 -23.13 7.40 34.31
N THR A 181 -23.97 7.28 33.28
CA THR A 181 -24.42 8.41 32.47
C THR A 181 -25.34 9.34 33.26
N GLU A 182 -26.25 8.78 34.07
CA GLU A 182 -27.17 9.54 34.92
C GLU A 182 -26.42 10.30 36.03
N SER A 183 -25.41 9.67 36.65
CA SER A 183 -24.53 10.30 37.64
C SER A 183 -23.74 11.50 37.10
N LEU A 184 -23.27 11.46 35.85
CA LEU A 184 -22.49 12.56 35.26
C LEU A 184 -23.37 13.75 34.84
N LEU A 185 -24.61 13.47 34.45
CA LEU A 185 -25.62 14.48 34.16
C LEU A 185 -26.09 15.20 35.43
N GLU A 186 -26.23 14.49 36.55
CA GLU A 186 -26.54 15.10 37.86
C GLU A 186 -25.39 15.97 38.40
N GLU A 187 -24.14 15.63 38.07
CA GLU A 187 -22.95 16.43 38.42
C GLU A 187 -22.69 17.62 37.45
N GLY A 188 -23.52 17.79 36.42
CA GLY A 188 -23.45 18.92 35.49
C GLY A 188 -22.29 18.83 34.48
N ILE A 189 -21.73 17.63 34.30
CA ILE A 189 -20.69 17.36 33.29
C ILE A 189 -21.39 16.96 32.00
N VAL A 190 -21.20 17.75 30.93
CA VAL A 190 -21.73 17.42 29.61
C VAL A 190 -20.84 16.36 28.98
N VAL A 191 -21.39 15.15 28.80
CA VAL A 191 -20.78 14.02 28.08
C VAL A 191 -21.14 14.09 26.60
#